data_AF-A0A1C4KZN8-F1
#
_entry.id   AF-A0A1C4KZN8-F1
#
_cell.length_a   1.000
_cell.length_b   1.000
_cell.length_c   1.000
_cell.angle_alpha   90.00
_cell.angle_beta   90.00
_cell.angle_gamma   90.00
#
_symmetry.space_group_name_H-M   'P 1'
#
loop_
_entity.id
_entity.type
_entity.pdbx_description
1 polymer ?
#
loop_
_entity_poly.entity_id
_entity_poly.type
_entity_poly.pdbx_seq_one_letter_code
_entity_poly.pdbx_strand_id
1 'polypeptide(L)'
;MTGVEPDGFEGRAADPADTGYAQTDEQAAAFRSPRRATLLGYADATNGLAESYLTTAPGTDLGRVVTSPTSGDTHAVQERLAGHLHDSLAHLGQIGLLLGPFAGPAA
;
A
#
# COMPACT_ATOMS: atom_id res chain seq x y z
N MET A 1 -28.67 -9.30 -2.13
CA MET A 1 -28.07 -10.62 -1.77
C MET A 1 -26.57 -10.42 -1.78
N THR A 2 -26.01 -9.86 -0.70
CA THR A 2 -25.37 -10.58 0.43
C THR A 2 -24.16 -11.41 -0.02
N GLY A 3 -23.00 -10.76 -0.01
CA GLY A 3 -21.69 -11.38 -0.23
C GLY A 3 -20.60 -10.49 0.40
N VAL A 4 -20.81 -10.10 1.66
CA VAL A 4 -19.70 -9.62 2.49
C VAL A 4 -19.09 -10.90 3.06
N GLU A 5 -18.00 -11.36 2.47
CA GLU A 5 -17.25 -12.50 3.00
C GLU A 5 -16.74 -12.11 4.41
N PRO A 6 -17.12 -12.85 5.47
CA PRO A 6 -16.84 -12.49 6.84
C PRO A 6 -15.51 -13.08 7.28
N ASP A 7 -14.42 -12.90 6.56
CA ASP A 7 -13.12 -13.43 6.97
C ASP A 7 -12.03 -12.46 6.53
N GLY A 8 -11.09 -12.16 7.43
CA GLY A 8 -9.96 -11.29 7.13
C GLY A 8 -9.07 -11.83 6.01
N PHE A 9 -7.93 -11.18 5.79
CA PHE A 9 -6.88 -11.71 4.90
C PHE A 9 -6.61 -13.17 5.29
N GLU A 10 -6.84 -14.10 4.35
CA GLU A 10 -6.86 -15.55 4.54
C GLU A 10 -5.81 -15.99 5.59
N GLY A 11 -6.24 -16.39 6.79
CA GLY A 11 -5.35 -16.82 7.88
C GLY A 11 -5.25 -15.92 9.10
N ARG A 12 -5.83 -14.71 9.12
CA ARG A 12 -6.00 -13.91 10.36
C ARG A 12 -7.29 -13.08 10.36
N ALA A 13 -7.82 -12.81 11.54
CA ALA A 13 -8.95 -11.90 11.71
C ALA A 13 -8.57 -10.48 11.23
N ALA A 14 -9.54 -9.77 10.64
CA ALA A 14 -9.33 -8.36 10.29
C ALA A 14 -9.08 -7.56 11.58
N ASP A 15 -7.94 -6.88 11.63
CA ASP A 15 -7.58 -5.99 12.73
C ASP A 15 -7.61 -4.54 12.22
N PRO A 16 -8.54 -3.70 12.71
CA PRO A 16 -8.58 -2.28 12.33
C PRO A 16 -7.33 -1.49 12.73
N ALA A 17 -6.53 -2.00 13.66
CA ALA A 17 -5.26 -1.41 14.07
C ALA A 17 -4.07 -1.91 13.24
N ASP A 18 -4.27 -2.89 12.35
CA ASP A 18 -3.20 -3.34 11.48
C ASP A 18 -2.86 -2.28 10.44
N THR A 19 -1.61 -1.86 10.49
CA THR A 19 -1.05 -0.81 9.62
C THR A 19 -0.26 -1.39 8.46
N GLY A 20 0.01 -2.70 8.44
CA GLY A 20 0.95 -3.33 7.52
C GLY A 20 2.42 -3.14 7.89
N TYR A 21 2.73 -2.44 8.98
CA TYR A 21 4.09 -2.23 9.49
C TYR A 21 4.37 -3.09 10.73
N ALA A 22 5.66 -3.23 11.05
CA ALA A 22 6.16 -3.89 12.27
C ALA A 22 5.68 -5.34 12.45
N GLN A 23 5.42 -6.04 11.33
CA GLN A 23 5.12 -7.47 11.35
C GLN A 23 6.36 -8.25 11.81
N THR A 24 6.19 -9.21 12.72
CA THR A 24 7.25 -10.17 13.07
C THR A 24 7.46 -11.17 11.93
N ASP A 25 8.59 -11.87 11.94
CA ASP A 25 8.87 -12.92 10.97
C ASP A 25 7.79 -14.01 10.96
N GLU A 26 7.27 -14.38 12.13
CA GLU A 26 6.17 -15.34 12.25
C GLU A 26 4.87 -14.82 11.64
N GLN A 27 4.56 -13.54 11.83
CA GLN A 27 3.38 -12.90 11.24
C GLN A 27 3.49 -12.82 9.71
N ALA A 28 4.67 -12.45 9.20
CA ALA A 28 4.94 -12.44 7.76
C ALA A 28 4.87 -13.85 7.15
N ALA A 29 5.39 -14.87 7.83
CA ALA A 29 5.30 -16.27 7.38
C ALA A 29 3.87 -16.83 7.42
N ALA A 30 3.05 -16.36 8.36
CA ALA A 30 1.65 -16.74 8.48
C ALA A 30 0.75 -16.05 7.45
N PHE A 31 1.18 -14.92 6.88
CA PHE A 31 0.41 -14.16 5.90
C PHE A 31 0.06 -15.03 4.68
N ARG A 32 -1.21 -14.99 4.25
CA ARG A 32 -1.62 -15.48 2.94
C ARG A 32 -2.20 -14.33 2.14
N SER A 33 -1.74 -14.25 0.91
CA SER A 33 -2.15 -13.21 -0.02
C SER A 33 -3.62 -13.40 -0.41
N PRO A 34 -4.43 -12.33 -0.44
CA PRO A 34 -5.75 -12.39 -1.06
C PRO A 34 -5.69 -12.86 -2.51
N ARG A 35 -6.85 -13.22 -3.05
CA ARG A 35 -6.98 -13.53 -4.47
C ARG A 35 -6.43 -12.38 -5.33
N ARG A 36 -5.74 -12.74 -6.41
CA ARG A 36 -5.15 -11.79 -7.37
C ARG A 36 -6.12 -10.68 -7.79
N ALA A 37 -7.38 -11.01 -8.07
CA ALA A 37 -8.38 -10.03 -8.47
C ALA A 37 -8.63 -8.98 -7.37
N THR A 38 -8.62 -9.38 -6.10
CA THR A 38 -8.74 -8.48 -4.95
C THR A 38 -7.53 -7.54 -4.85
N LEU A 39 -6.32 -8.07 -5.00
CA LEU A 39 -5.10 -7.26 -4.98
C LEU A 39 -5.05 -6.23 -6.11
N LEU A 40 -5.37 -6.66 -7.34
CA LEU A 40 -5.38 -5.75 -8.49
C LEU A 40 -6.48 -4.70 -8.35
N GLY A 41 -7.69 -5.09 -7.92
CA GLY A 41 -8.77 -4.14 -7.66
C GLY A 41 -8.42 -3.13 -6.56
N TYR A 42 -7.72 -3.56 -5.50
CA TYR A 42 -7.23 -2.65 -4.46
C TYR A 42 -6.17 -1.69 -5.00
N ALA A 43 -5.19 -2.20 -5.76
CA ALA A 43 -4.16 -1.37 -6.39
C ALA A 43 -4.75 -0.31 -7.33
N ASP A 44 -5.70 -0.70 -8.18
CA ASP A 44 -6.40 0.21 -9.10
C ASP A 44 -7.18 1.30 -8.32
N ALA A 45 -7.89 0.91 -7.26
CA ALA A 45 -8.64 1.85 -6.43
C ALA A 45 -7.73 2.85 -5.71
N THR A 46 -6.62 2.39 -5.11
CA THR A 46 -5.65 3.27 -4.43
C THR A 46 -4.96 4.20 -5.43
N ASN A 47 -4.57 3.71 -6.60
CA ASN A 47 -3.98 4.55 -7.63
C ASN A 47 -4.98 5.60 -8.14
N GLY A 48 -6.25 5.23 -8.35
CA GLY A 48 -7.30 6.17 -8.72
C GLY A 48 -7.53 7.28 -7.68
N LEU A 49 -7.43 6.97 -6.39
CA LEU A 49 -7.49 7.97 -5.31
C LEU A 49 -6.28 8.93 -5.36
N ALA A 50 -5.08 8.39 -5.58
CA ALA A 50 -3.87 9.19 -5.69
C ALA A 50 -3.93 10.13 -6.91
N GLU A 51 -4.32 9.62 -8.08
CA GLU A 51 -4.50 10.42 -9.31
C GLU A 51 -5.57 11.51 -9.13
N SER A 52 -6.72 11.15 -8.54
CA SER A 52 -7.78 12.13 -8.23
C SER A 52 -7.26 13.23 -7.31
N TYR A 53 -6.46 12.89 -6.30
CA TYR A 53 -5.89 13.88 -5.39
C TYR A 53 -4.88 14.78 -6.12
N LEU A 54 -3.92 14.19 -6.86
CA LEU A 54 -2.89 14.94 -7.57
C LEU A 54 -3.44 15.88 -8.65
N THR A 55 -4.59 15.53 -9.26
CA THR A 55 -5.23 16.35 -10.29
C THR A 55 -6.11 17.47 -9.75
N THR A 56 -6.60 17.34 -8.51
CA THR A 56 -7.58 18.27 -7.93
C THR A 56 -7.03 19.12 -6.79
N ALA A 57 -5.92 18.72 -6.17
CA ALA A 57 -5.32 19.45 -5.07
C ALA A 57 -4.84 20.85 -5.53
N PRO A 58 -5.08 21.91 -4.74
CA PRO A 58 -4.55 23.22 -5.06
C PRO A 58 -3.01 23.18 -5.01
N GLY A 59 -2.33 24.02 -5.81
CA GLY A 59 -0.86 24.06 -5.81
C GLY A 59 -0.22 24.39 -4.45
N THR A 60 -0.99 24.97 -3.53
CA THR A 60 -0.57 25.23 -2.14
C THR A 60 -0.69 24.02 -1.21
N ASP A 61 -1.32 22.93 -1.64
CA ASP A 61 -1.66 21.81 -0.75
C ASP A 61 -0.42 21.08 -0.23
N LEU A 62 0.69 21.12 -0.97
CA LEU A 62 1.97 20.53 -0.57
C LEU A 62 2.46 20.99 0.81
N GLY A 63 2.14 22.23 1.20
CA GLY A 63 2.51 22.80 2.50
C GLY A 63 1.52 22.50 3.63
N ARG A 64 0.37 21.86 3.34
CA ARG A 64 -0.62 21.51 4.36
C ARG A 64 -0.04 20.44 5.29
N VAL A 65 -0.16 20.68 6.60
CA VAL A 65 0.28 19.73 7.63
C VAL A 65 -0.85 18.77 7.95
N VAL A 66 -0.57 17.47 7.96
CA VAL A 66 -1.57 16.43 8.21
C VAL A 66 -1.03 15.34 9.13
N THR A 67 -1.87 14.90 10.07
CA THR A 67 -1.60 13.76 10.95
C THR A 67 -2.10 12.47 10.30
N SER A 68 -1.25 11.45 10.28
CA SER A 68 -1.59 10.14 9.73
C SER A 68 -2.59 9.44 10.65
N PRO A 69 -3.75 9.00 10.16
CA PRO A 69 -4.63 8.16 10.96
C PRO A 69 -4.03 6.78 11.22
N THR A 70 -3.07 6.34 10.40
CA THR A 70 -2.43 5.02 10.49
C THR A 70 -1.21 5.03 11.41
N SER A 71 -0.29 5.98 11.25
CA SER A 71 0.99 6.03 11.99
C SER A 71 1.00 7.04 13.14
N GLY A 72 0.03 7.96 13.22
CA GLY A 72 -0.04 9.00 14.25
C GLY A 72 1.00 10.13 14.10
N ASP A 73 1.96 10.01 13.18
CA ASP A 73 2.93 11.05 12.87
C ASP A 73 2.28 12.26 12.17
N THR A 74 2.96 13.40 12.18
CA THR A 74 2.48 14.65 11.56
C THR A 74 3.54 15.20 10.64
N HIS A 75 3.17 15.38 9.37
CA HIS A 75 4.06 15.78 8.28
C HIS A 75 3.34 16.70 7.29
N ALA A 76 4.09 17.47 6.52
CA ALA A 76 3.54 18.18 5.38
C ALA A 76 3.12 17.19 4.29
N VAL A 77 2.10 17.53 3.50
CA VAL A 77 1.62 16.72 2.36
C VAL A 77 2.78 16.33 1.44
N GLN A 78 3.70 17.25 1.13
CA GLN A 78 4.85 16.96 0.28
C GLN A 78 5.72 15.81 0.81
N GLU A 79 5.95 15.75 2.12
CA GLU A 79 6.77 14.72 2.76
C GLU A 79 6.05 13.37 2.68
N ARG A 80 4.72 13.36 2.85
CA ARG A 80 3.90 12.15 2.72
C ARG A 80 3.87 11.61 1.30
N LEU A 81 3.70 12.48 0.31
CA LEU A 81 3.73 12.08 -1.11
C LEU A 81 5.11 11.53 -1.49
N ALA A 82 6.19 12.18 -1.05
CA ALA A 82 7.55 11.69 -1.26
C ALA A 82 7.76 10.32 -0.59
N GLY A 83 7.30 10.16 0.65
CA GLY A 83 7.34 8.88 1.38
C GLY A 83 6.56 7.78 0.66
N HIS A 84 5.36 8.07 0.18
CA HIS A 84 4.53 7.10 -0.56
C HIS A 84 5.20 6.64 -1.87
N LEU A 85 5.80 7.56 -2.62
CA LEU A 85 6.55 7.23 -3.84
C LEU A 85 7.79 6.38 -3.53
N HIS A 86 8.54 6.76 -2.51
CA HIS A 86 9.71 6.00 -2.07
C HIS A 86 9.32 4.57 -1.67
N ASP A 87 8.29 4.43 -0.84
CA ASP A 87 7.82 3.14 -0.34
C ASP A 87 7.35 2.23 -1.49
N SER A 88 6.58 2.77 -2.43
CA SER A 88 6.10 2.03 -3.61
C SER A 88 7.25 1.51 -4.47
N LEU A 89 8.25 2.35 -4.73
CA LEU A 89 9.41 1.97 -5.54
C LEU A 89 10.34 0.98 -4.82
N ALA A 90 10.52 1.16 -3.50
CA ALA A 90 11.30 0.23 -2.68
C ALA A 90 10.67 -1.16 -2.68
N HIS A 91 9.35 -1.27 -2.49
CA HIS A 91 8.62 -2.53 -2.54
C HIS A 91 8.67 -3.18 -3.93
N LEU A 92 8.57 -2.39 -5.01
CA LEU A 92 8.76 -2.92 -6.36
C LEU A 92 10.16 -3.54 -6.53
N GLY A 93 11.20 -2.90 -5.99
CA GLY A 93 12.55 -3.44 -5.97
C GLY A 93 12.66 -4.75 -5.19
N GLN A 94 12.03 -4.84 -4.02
CA GLN A 94 11.98 -6.06 -3.21
C GLN A 94 11.28 -7.21 -3.95
N ILE A 95 10.14 -6.94 -4.60
CA ILE A 95 9.44 -7.92 -5.44
C ILE A 95 10.37 -8.39 -6.57
N GLY A 96 11.06 -7.46 -7.24
CA GLY A 96 12.06 -7.80 -8.26
C GLY A 96 13.15 -8.73 -7.74
N LEU A 97 13.71 -8.46 -6.56
CA LEU A 97 14.70 -9.34 -5.93
C LEU A 97 14.15 -10.74 -5.65
N LEU A 98 12.91 -10.85 -5.18
CA LEU A 98 12.26 -12.14 -4.88
C LEU A 98 11.94 -12.96 -6.14
N LEU A 99 11.60 -12.31 -7.24
CA LEU A 99 11.31 -12.97 -8.51
C LEU A 99 12.58 -13.40 -9.28
N GLY A 100 13.77 -13.02 -8.79
CA GLY A 100 15.04 -13.21 -9.47
C GLY A 100 15.38 -12.05 -10.41
N PRO A 101 16.60 -12.00 -10.99
CA PRO A 101 17.01 -10.88 -11.84
C PRO A 101 15.96 -10.65 -12.93
N PHE A 102 15.52 -9.41 -13.11
CA PHE A 102 14.78 -8.99 -14.29
C PHE A 102 15.54 -9.53 -15.50
N ALA A 103 15.07 -10.62 -16.10
CA ALA A 103 15.56 -11.03 -17.38
C ALA A 103 15.18 -9.86 -18.30
N GLY A 104 16.17 -9.02 -18.62
CA GLY A 104 16.06 -8.06 -19.71
C GLY A 104 15.61 -8.81 -20.97
N PRO A 105 15.03 -8.10 -21.96
CA PRO A 105 14.52 -8.75 -23.15
C PRO A 105 15.59 -9.68 -23.73
N ALA A 106 15.23 -10.94 -23.94
CA ALA A 106 16.05 -11.88 -24.68
C ALA A 106 16.37 -11.26 -26.04
N ALA A 107 17.66 -11.23 -26.39
CA ALA A 107 18.17 -10.78 -27.68
C ALA A 107 17.61 -11.62 -28.85
#